data_AF-A0A7J5YTA9-F1
#
_entry.id   AF-A0A7J5YTA9-F1
#
_cell.length_a   1.000
_cell.length_b   1.000
_cell.length_c   1.000
_cell.angle_alpha   90.00
_cell.angle_beta   90.00
_cell.angle_gamma   90.00
#
_symmetry.space_group_name_H-M   'P 1'
#
loop_
_entity.id
_entity.type
_entity.pdbx_description
1 polymer ?
#
loop_
_entity_poly.entity_id
_entity_poly.type
_entity_poly.pdbx_seq_one_letter_code
_entity_poly.pdbx_strand_id
1 'polypeptide(L)'
;MESQPMAGRGGGRPAAGSQEQTHHAPLSLQRRVLERLAGESLRQTSRQLRVPEGGGSTMEAMEDFTGGVGEVYETKKAPDNLFHIMKKAMDRGSMMGCSIDITSSAESEAKTSTGLVKGHAYSITGLEEVAVRGQKVQLIRIRNPWGQVEWNGPWSDSSREWGYVSAADKNRLLQNSDNGEFWMEFEDFKKNYDKAEICNMTPDSLTDDTKRHWEVNMLEGNWIRGSTAGGCRNFIDTFWTNPQFKLELEDADDDDDVCSAPDDQDQAGKDFFRYHPSKARSRTYVNMREISERFTLPPGKYLLVPTTFQPHHEADFIIRIFSERRPGLCEEMGSNVDADLPDPPMPSEPDEETDEEKGLRRLFEALAGDVRKHER
;
A
#
# COMPACT_ATOMS: atom_id res chain seq x y z
N MET A 1 -65.97 -25.06 37.42
CA MET A 1 -67.12 -24.19 37.13
C MET A 1 -66.58 -22.99 36.40
N GLU A 2 -66.97 -22.90 35.14
CA GLU A 2 -66.64 -21.84 34.19
C GLU A 2 -67.23 -20.51 34.64
N SER A 3 -66.52 -19.41 34.34
CA SER A 3 -67.13 -18.21 33.77
C SER A 3 -66.04 -17.17 33.48
N GLN A 4 -65.76 -16.96 32.19
CA GLN A 4 -65.30 -15.66 31.70
C GLN A 4 -66.44 -14.63 31.84
N PRO A 5 -66.11 -13.31 31.83
CA PRO A 5 -66.49 -12.53 30.65
C PRO A 5 -65.50 -11.43 30.22
N MET A 6 -65.37 -11.31 28.89
CA MET A 6 -65.38 -10.11 28.02
C MET A 6 -64.76 -8.77 28.48
N ALA A 7 -63.69 -8.41 27.75
CA ALA A 7 -63.50 -7.18 26.94
C ALA A 7 -63.85 -5.79 27.54
N GLY A 8 -62.80 -5.00 27.75
CA GLY A 8 -62.84 -3.53 27.84
C GLY A 8 -61.62 -2.92 27.14
N ARG A 9 -61.86 -2.18 26.05
CA ARG A 9 -60.86 -1.40 25.30
C ARG A 9 -60.44 -0.18 26.11
N GLY A 10 -59.13 0.08 26.18
CA GLY A 10 -58.56 1.34 26.68
C GLY A 10 -57.14 1.51 26.15
N GLY A 11 -56.99 2.31 25.09
CA GLY A 11 -55.70 2.60 24.47
C GLY A 11 -54.93 3.67 25.24
N GLY A 12 -53.69 3.34 25.65
CA GLY A 12 -52.67 4.30 26.08
C GLY A 12 -51.48 4.19 25.14
N ARG A 13 -51.14 5.31 24.47
CA ARG A 13 -49.94 5.45 23.64
C ARG A 13 -48.68 5.51 24.52
N PRO A 14 -47.57 4.85 24.15
CA PRO A 14 -46.23 5.31 24.50
C PRO A 14 -45.61 6.08 23.33
N ALA A 15 -44.77 7.05 23.69
CA ALA A 15 -44.09 7.98 22.80
C ALA A 15 -43.13 7.29 21.81
N ALA A 16 -43.10 7.80 20.57
CA ALA A 16 -42.15 7.40 19.55
C ALA A 16 -40.77 8.01 19.83
N GLY A 17 -39.77 7.15 20.03
CA GLY A 17 -38.36 7.51 19.89
C GLY A 17 -37.98 7.48 18.41
N SER A 18 -37.39 8.57 17.92
CA SER A 18 -36.79 8.69 16.61
C SER A 18 -35.48 7.88 16.57
N GLN A 19 -35.47 6.77 15.84
CA GLN A 19 -34.24 6.13 15.39
C GLN A 19 -33.88 6.68 14.00
N GLU A 20 -32.72 7.32 13.89
CA GLU A 20 -32.08 7.65 12.62
C GLU A 20 -31.74 6.35 11.87
N GLN A 21 -32.24 6.22 10.64
CA GLN A 21 -31.83 5.17 9.71
C GLN A 21 -30.60 5.65 8.93
N THR A 22 -29.42 5.18 9.33
CA THR A 22 -28.22 5.18 8.49
C THR A 22 -28.42 4.16 7.35
N HIS A 23 -28.56 4.64 6.12
CA HIS A 23 -28.60 3.80 4.93
C HIS A 23 -27.21 3.19 4.67
N HIS A 24 -26.93 2.03 5.27
CA HIS A 24 -25.86 1.15 4.78
C HIS A 24 -26.31 0.48 3.48
N ALA A 25 -25.59 0.74 2.39
CA ALA A 25 -25.75 -0.03 1.17
C ALA A 25 -25.44 -1.51 1.48
N PRO A 26 -26.27 -2.47 1.02
CA PRO A 26 -26.02 -3.87 1.29
C PRO A 26 -24.71 -4.34 0.65
N LEU A 27 -23.87 -5.02 1.42
CA LEU A 27 -22.56 -5.61 1.05
C LEU A 27 -22.58 -6.39 -0.29
N SER A 28 -23.75 -6.84 -0.74
CA SER A 28 -23.94 -7.50 -2.02
C SER A 28 -23.76 -6.59 -3.24
N LEU A 29 -23.96 -5.28 -3.09
CA LEU A 29 -23.73 -4.30 -4.16
C LEU A 29 -22.24 -3.97 -4.31
N GLN A 30 -21.52 -3.78 -3.18
CA GLN A 30 -20.07 -3.58 -3.15
C GLN A 30 -19.32 -4.77 -3.76
N ARG A 31 -19.73 -6.00 -3.44
CA ARG A 31 -19.16 -7.23 -4.02
C ARG A 31 -19.35 -7.32 -5.54
N ARG A 32 -20.50 -6.88 -6.06
CA ARG A 32 -20.78 -6.89 -7.51
C ARG A 32 -20.00 -5.81 -8.28
N VAL A 33 -19.65 -4.70 -7.63
CA VAL A 33 -18.79 -3.67 -8.21
C VAL A 33 -17.34 -4.16 -8.26
N LEU A 34 -16.83 -4.77 -7.18
CA LEU A 34 -15.51 -5.41 -7.13
C LEU A 34 -15.35 -6.54 -8.18
N GLU A 35 -16.36 -7.40 -8.35
CA GLU A 35 -16.34 -8.46 -9.37
C GLU A 35 -16.36 -7.91 -10.82
N ARG A 36 -16.99 -6.74 -11.04
CA ARG A 36 -16.97 -6.07 -12.35
C ARG A 36 -15.64 -5.39 -12.65
N LEU A 37 -15.04 -4.70 -11.67
CA LEU A 37 -13.73 -4.07 -11.81
C LEU A 37 -12.61 -5.11 -11.98
N ALA A 38 -12.66 -6.22 -11.23
CA ALA A 38 -11.75 -7.36 -11.43
C ALA A 38 -11.94 -8.00 -12.82
N GLY A 39 -13.19 -8.14 -13.28
CA GLY A 39 -13.52 -8.68 -14.60
C GLY A 39 -13.10 -7.76 -15.77
N GLU A 40 -13.16 -6.45 -15.59
CA GLU A 40 -12.70 -5.45 -16.57
C GLU A 40 -11.17 -5.35 -16.58
N SER A 41 -10.52 -5.37 -15.42
CA SER A 41 -9.06 -5.47 -15.28
C SER A 41 -8.52 -6.72 -15.98
N LEU A 42 -9.09 -7.92 -15.71
CA LEU A 42 -8.71 -9.18 -16.38
C LEU A 42 -8.93 -9.13 -17.91
N ARG A 43 -9.95 -8.42 -18.40
CA ARG A 43 -10.20 -8.24 -19.84
C ARG A 43 -9.23 -7.27 -20.51
N GLN A 44 -8.68 -6.31 -19.76
CA GLN A 44 -7.65 -5.40 -20.23
C GLN A 44 -6.28 -6.10 -20.25
N THR A 45 -5.93 -6.86 -19.21
CA THR A 45 -4.66 -7.63 -19.15
C THR A 45 -4.58 -8.68 -20.27
N SER A 46 -5.69 -9.34 -20.60
CA SER A 46 -5.74 -10.33 -21.68
C SER A 46 -5.68 -9.75 -23.10
N ARG A 47 -5.90 -8.44 -23.29
CA ARG A 47 -5.74 -7.76 -24.60
C ARG A 47 -4.34 -7.23 -24.86
N GLN A 48 -3.44 -7.28 -23.86
CA GLN A 48 -2.08 -6.75 -23.93
C GLN A 48 -1.00 -7.79 -23.62
N LEU A 49 -1.29 -9.09 -23.78
CA LEU A 49 -0.26 -10.13 -23.82
C LEU A 49 0.56 -10.05 -25.12
N ARG A 50 1.31 -8.97 -25.28
CA ARG A 50 2.51 -8.94 -26.11
C ARG A 50 3.62 -9.37 -25.18
N VAL A 51 3.84 -10.69 -25.09
CA VAL A 51 4.98 -11.28 -24.37
C VAL A 51 6.24 -10.57 -24.89
N PRO A 52 6.98 -9.83 -24.06
CA PRO A 52 8.26 -9.28 -24.48
C PRO A 52 9.15 -10.46 -24.88
N GLU A 53 9.74 -10.43 -26.07
CA GLU A 53 10.66 -11.49 -26.57
C GLU A 53 12.01 -11.54 -25.79
N GLY A 54 12.07 -10.92 -24.60
CA GLY A 54 13.10 -11.13 -23.58
C GLY A 54 12.37 -11.32 -22.25
N GLY A 55 12.70 -12.38 -21.51
CA GLY A 55 11.95 -12.85 -20.34
C GLY A 55 11.45 -11.73 -19.41
N GLY A 56 10.18 -11.83 -19.01
CA GLY A 56 9.55 -10.89 -18.09
C GLY A 56 10.27 -10.84 -16.73
N SER A 57 10.12 -9.72 -16.02
CA SER A 57 10.67 -9.60 -14.67
C SER A 57 9.96 -10.59 -13.74
N THR A 58 10.72 -11.27 -12.87
CA THR A 58 10.11 -12.17 -11.87
C THR A 58 9.25 -11.35 -10.90
N MET A 59 9.63 -10.11 -10.60
CA MET A 59 8.84 -9.18 -9.80
C MET A 59 7.48 -8.84 -10.39
N GLU A 60 7.40 -8.48 -11.68
CA GLU A 60 6.13 -8.17 -12.33
C GLU A 60 5.16 -9.35 -12.26
N ALA A 61 5.67 -10.56 -12.44
CA ALA A 61 4.89 -11.78 -12.28
C ALA A 61 4.43 -11.96 -10.82
N MET A 62 5.29 -11.73 -9.83
CA MET A 62 4.90 -11.83 -8.41
C MET A 62 3.78 -10.84 -8.09
N GLU A 63 3.89 -9.59 -8.52
CA GLU A 63 2.87 -8.56 -8.28
C GLU A 63 1.54 -8.90 -8.96
N ASP A 64 1.56 -9.33 -10.22
CA ASP A 64 0.35 -9.68 -10.96
C ASP A 64 -0.36 -10.93 -10.37
N PHE A 65 0.38 -11.88 -9.79
CA PHE A 65 -0.21 -13.08 -9.17
C PHE A 65 -0.70 -12.87 -7.74
N THR A 66 -0.22 -11.82 -7.06
CA THR A 66 -0.45 -11.67 -5.62
C THR A 66 -1.12 -10.38 -5.21
N GLY A 67 -1.14 -9.38 -6.09
CA GLY A 67 -1.52 -8.01 -5.72
C GLY A 67 -0.60 -7.40 -4.66
N GLY A 68 0.59 -7.98 -4.43
CA GLY A 68 1.59 -7.48 -3.49
C GLY A 68 2.33 -6.24 -4.01
N VAL A 69 3.31 -5.79 -3.23
CA VAL A 69 4.25 -4.73 -3.60
C VAL A 69 5.66 -5.31 -3.68
N GLY A 70 6.33 -5.07 -4.80
CA GLY A 70 7.70 -5.49 -5.03
C GLY A 70 8.74 -4.53 -4.46
N GLU A 71 9.85 -5.06 -3.95
CA GLU A 71 11.07 -4.33 -3.62
C GLU A 71 12.27 -5.03 -4.27
N VAL A 72 13.13 -4.28 -4.96
CA VAL A 72 14.33 -4.83 -5.61
C VAL A 72 15.59 -4.30 -4.94
N TYR A 73 16.49 -5.20 -4.58
CA TYR A 73 17.79 -4.90 -4.00
C TYR A 73 18.91 -5.40 -4.92
N GLU A 74 19.79 -4.47 -5.34
CA GLU A 74 21.11 -4.85 -5.87
C GLU A 74 21.96 -5.37 -4.72
N THR A 75 22.21 -6.68 -4.68
CA THR A 75 22.88 -7.38 -3.56
C THR A 75 24.25 -6.79 -3.22
N LYS A 76 25.02 -6.40 -4.25
CA LYS A 76 26.36 -5.83 -4.13
C LYS A 76 26.39 -4.41 -3.56
N LYS A 77 25.26 -3.68 -3.66
CA LYS A 77 25.08 -2.33 -3.10
C LYS A 77 24.04 -2.30 -1.99
N ALA A 78 23.63 -3.47 -1.51
CA ALA A 78 22.59 -3.59 -0.51
C ALA A 78 23.07 -3.07 0.84
N PRO A 79 22.15 -2.54 1.67
CA PRO A 79 22.50 -2.11 3.01
C PRO A 79 22.89 -3.31 3.89
N ASP A 80 23.68 -3.06 4.93
CA ASP A 80 24.19 -4.11 5.83
C ASP A 80 23.07 -4.86 6.57
N ASN A 81 21.92 -4.20 6.78
CA ASN A 81 20.75 -4.79 7.40
C ASN A 81 19.85 -5.60 6.43
N LEU A 82 20.26 -5.82 5.17
CA LEU A 82 19.46 -6.55 4.18
C LEU A 82 18.99 -7.93 4.70
N PHE A 83 19.87 -8.68 5.37
CA PHE A 83 19.50 -9.98 5.95
C PHE A 83 18.29 -9.87 6.89
N HIS A 84 18.28 -8.84 7.73
CA HIS A 84 17.20 -8.62 8.69
C HIS A 84 15.90 -8.17 8.00
N ILE A 85 16.01 -7.33 6.96
CA ILE A 85 14.87 -6.93 6.12
C ILE A 85 14.23 -8.16 5.49
N MET A 86 15.03 -9.02 4.85
CA MET A 86 14.55 -10.24 4.20
C MET A 86 13.93 -11.21 5.21
N LYS A 87 14.55 -11.37 6.39
CA LYS A 87 14.03 -12.25 7.45
C LYS A 87 12.68 -11.77 7.98
N LYS A 88 12.56 -10.46 8.26
CA LYS A 88 11.29 -9.83 8.64
C LYS A 88 10.20 -9.99 7.57
N ALA A 89 10.57 -9.90 6.29
CA ALA A 89 9.65 -10.10 5.18
C ALA A 89 9.19 -11.57 5.09
N MET A 90 10.11 -12.53 5.25
CA MET A 90 9.80 -13.96 5.28
C MET A 90 8.87 -14.32 6.44
N ASP A 91 9.13 -13.80 7.63
CA ASP A 91 8.29 -14.03 8.82
C ASP A 91 6.85 -13.49 8.65
N ARG A 92 6.66 -12.56 7.69
CA ARG A 92 5.36 -12.01 7.28
C ARG A 92 4.80 -12.65 6.02
N GLY A 93 5.35 -13.78 5.57
CA GLY A 93 4.85 -14.51 4.40
C GLY A 93 5.17 -13.87 3.04
N SER A 94 6.12 -12.93 2.99
CA SER A 94 6.55 -12.32 1.73
C SER A 94 7.27 -13.34 0.86
N MET A 95 7.01 -13.30 -0.45
CA MET A 95 7.73 -14.13 -1.41
C MET A 95 9.04 -13.48 -1.80
N MET A 96 10.07 -14.27 -2.05
CA MET A 96 11.37 -13.75 -2.43
C MET A 96 12.00 -14.54 -3.56
N GLY A 97 12.62 -13.79 -4.46
CA GLY A 97 13.38 -14.31 -5.59
C GLY A 97 14.77 -13.70 -5.64
N CYS A 98 15.67 -14.36 -6.36
CA CYS A 98 16.98 -13.80 -6.67
C CYS A 98 17.44 -14.24 -8.06
N SER A 99 18.34 -13.47 -8.64
CA SER A 99 18.88 -13.77 -9.96
C SER A 99 20.34 -13.34 -10.07
N ILE A 100 21.03 -13.95 -11.03
CA ILE A 100 22.40 -13.66 -11.41
C ILE A 100 22.36 -13.06 -12.81
N ASP A 101 22.88 -11.86 -12.99
CA ASP A 101 22.86 -11.17 -14.27
C ASP A 101 23.85 -11.83 -15.25
N ILE A 102 23.50 -11.81 -16.54
CA ILE A 102 24.37 -12.27 -17.62
C ILE A 102 25.04 -11.07 -18.29
N THR A 103 26.34 -11.20 -18.59
CA THR A 103 27.10 -10.20 -19.35
C THR A 103 26.91 -10.33 -20.86
N SER A 104 26.43 -11.48 -21.33
CA SER A 104 26.19 -11.79 -22.74
C SER A 104 25.05 -12.81 -22.84
N SER A 105 24.25 -12.73 -23.90
CA SER A 105 23.18 -13.71 -24.17
C SER A 105 23.69 -15.15 -24.31
N ALA A 106 24.96 -15.32 -24.68
CA ALA A 106 25.61 -16.63 -24.74
C ALA A 106 25.84 -17.26 -23.35
N GLU A 107 25.77 -16.48 -22.27
CA GLU A 107 25.87 -16.95 -20.88
C GLU A 107 24.51 -17.22 -20.24
N SER A 108 23.40 -17.07 -21.00
CA SER A 108 22.08 -17.44 -20.53
C SER A 108 22.05 -18.93 -20.17
N GLU A 109 21.59 -19.23 -18.96
CA GLU A 109 21.56 -20.59 -18.40
C GLU A 109 22.94 -21.27 -18.27
N ALA A 110 24.03 -20.50 -18.35
CA ALA A 110 25.37 -21.03 -18.14
C ALA A 110 25.61 -21.36 -16.66
N LYS A 111 26.19 -22.54 -16.41
CA LYS A 111 26.62 -22.96 -15.08
C LYS A 111 27.96 -22.33 -14.71
N THR A 112 28.02 -21.73 -13.53
CA THR A 112 29.23 -21.24 -12.89
C THR A 112 30.07 -22.40 -12.34
N SER A 113 31.32 -22.13 -11.97
CA SER A 113 32.18 -23.11 -11.31
C SER A 113 31.65 -23.57 -9.94
N THR A 114 30.81 -22.76 -9.31
CA THR A 114 30.18 -23.05 -8.02
C THR A 114 28.83 -23.77 -8.14
N GLY A 115 28.42 -24.12 -9.36
CA GLY A 115 27.18 -24.85 -9.66
C GLY A 115 25.98 -23.96 -9.96
N LEU A 116 26.02 -22.67 -9.62
CA LEU A 116 24.92 -21.73 -9.86
C LEU A 116 24.71 -21.46 -11.36
N VAL A 117 23.48 -21.18 -11.77
CA VAL A 117 23.07 -20.92 -13.16
C VAL A 117 22.83 -19.42 -13.35
N LYS A 118 23.46 -18.83 -14.36
CA LYS A 118 23.26 -17.40 -14.67
C LYS A 118 22.02 -17.16 -15.53
N GLY A 119 21.44 -15.96 -15.44
CA GLY A 119 20.28 -15.56 -16.25
C GLY A 119 19.01 -16.34 -15.91
N HIS A 120 18.95 -16.87 -14.69
CA HIS A 120 17.85 -17.69 -14.20
C HIS A 120 17.33 -17.16 -12.85
N ALA A 121 16.03 -17.35 -12.61
CA ALA A 121 15.39 -16.94 -11.38
C ALA A 121 15.43 -18.08 -10.36
N TYR A 122 15.88 -17.77 -9.15
CA TYR A 122 15.89 -18.65 -7.99
C TYR A 122 14.88 -18.16 -6.97
N SER A 123 14.35 -19.07 -6.15
CA SER A 123 13.48 -18.72 -5.03
C SER A 123 14.26 -18.71 -3.72
N ILE A 124 14.02 -17.73 -2.86
CA ILE A 124 14.58 -17.71 -1.50
C ILE A 124 13.54 -18.30 -0.56
N THR A 125 13.88 -19.40 0.10
CA THR A 125 12.93 -20.21 0.86
C THR A 125 13.24 -20.30 2.36
N GLY A 126 14.36 -19.73 2.81
CA GLY A 126 14.74 -19.74 4.23
C GLY A 126 15.81 -18.71 4.56
N LEU A 127 15.73 -18.11 5.74
CA LEU A 127 16.74 -17.20 6.30
C LEU A 127 16.93 -17.52 7.77
N GLU A 128 18.12 -17.97 8.14
CA GLU A 128 18.39 -18.55 9.46
C GLU A 128 19.70 -18.06 10.04
N GLU A 129 19.76 -17.99 11.37
CA GLU A 129 20.99 -17.64 12.08
C GLU A 129 21.40 -18.82 12.95
N VAL A 130 22.61 -19.33 12.73
CA VAL A 130 23.15 -20.47 13.47
C VAL A 130 24.37 -20.05 14.27
N ALA A 131 24.53 -20.63 15.45
CA ALA A 131 25.72 -20.43 16.27
C ALA A 131 26.79 -21.48 15.91
N VAL A 132 27.90 -21.02 15.33
CA VAL A 132 29.06 -21.85 14.98
C VAL A 132 30.23 -21.42 15.84
N ARG A 133 30.70 -22.30 16.73
CA ARG A 133 31.86 -22.04 17.61
C ARG A 133 31.76 -20.71 18.39
N GLY A 134 30.56 -20.33 18.80
CA GLY A 134 30.30 -19.09 19.54
C GLY A 134 30.12 -17.83 18.67
N GLN A 135 30.22 -17.94 17.35
CA GLN A 135 29.91 -16.86 16.41
C GLN A 135 28.55 -17.12 15.74
N LYS A 136 27.77 -16.05 15.51
CA LYS A 136 26.54 -16.13 14.74
C LYS A 136 26.86 -16.07 13.25
N VAL A 137 26.36 -17.03 12.50
CA VAL A 137 26.48 -17.10 11.04
C VAL A 137 25.10 -16.97 10.43
N GLN A 138 24.97 -16.09 9.44
CA GLN A 138 23.74 -15.84 8.70
C GLN A 138 23.69 -16.74 7.47
N LEU A 139 22.67 -17.57 7.39
CA LEU A 139 22.45 -18.52 6.32
C LEU A 139 21.19 -18.16 5.53
N ILE A 140 21.26 -18.35 4.23
CA ILE A 140 20.15 -18.19 3.30
C ILE A 140 19.95 -19.50 2.54
N ARG A 141 18.68 -19.91 2.42
CA ARG A 141 18.27 -21.09 1.67
C ARG A 141 17.67 -20.65 0.35
N ILE A 142 18.21 -21.23 -0.72
CA ILE A 142 17.85 -20.91 -2.08
C ILE A 142 17.40 -22.20 -2.77
N ARG A 143 16.34 -22.09 -3.57
CA ARG A 143 15.79 -23.18 -4.35
C ARG A 143 15.89 -22.87 -5.84
N ASN A 144 16.50 -23.78 -6.57
CA ASN A 144 16.46 -23.84 -8.02
C ASN A 144 15.13 -24.45 -8.48
N PRO A 145 14.28 -23.72 -9.24
CA PRO A 145 13.01 -24.24 -9.75
C PRO A 145 13.13 -25.49 -10.61
N TRP A 146 14.29 -25.74 -11.24
CA TRP A 146 14.52 -26.97 -12.02
C TRP A 146 14.60 -28.23 -11.17
N GLY A 147 14.71 -28.11 -9.86
CA GLY A 147 14.76 -29.24 -8.94
C GLY A 147 16.04 -30.07 -9.05
N GLN A 148 17.08 -29.50 -9.66
CA GLN A 148 18.38 -30.10 -9.89
C GLN A 148 19.44 -29.00 -9.94
N VAL A 149 20.71 -29.35 -9.74
CA VAL A 149 21.86 -28.43 -9.76
C VAL A 149 21.88 -27.49 -8.56
N GLU A 150 22.78 -27.80 -7.63
CA GLU A 150 22.91 -27.15 -6.33
C GLU A 150 24.28 -26.51 -6.15
N TRP A 151 24.36 -25.63 -5.15
CA TRP A 151 25.59 -25.01 -4.70
C TRP A 151 26.58 -26.05 -4.17
N ASN A 152 27.85 -25.95 -4.60
CA ASN A 152 28.91 -26.89 -4.19
C ASN A 152 29.94 -26.29 -3.20
N GLY A 153 29.67 -25.08 -2.67
CA GLY A 153 30.55 -24.39 -1.74
C GLY A 153 30.23 -24.66 -0.26
N PRO A 154 30.69 -23.79 0.65
CA PRO A 154 30.36 -23.87 2.07
C PRO A 154 28.86 -23.88 2.31
N TRP A 155 28.41 -24.67 3.29
CA TRP A 155 27.00 -24.88 3.65
C TRP A 155 26.14 -25.66 2.64
N SER A 156 26.73 -26.14 1.53
CA SER A 156 26.11 -27.17 0.69
C SER A 156 25.76 -28.43 1.48
N ASP A 157 24.91 -29.30 0.93
CA ASP A 157 24.41 -30.49 1.63
C ASP A 157 25.50 -31.46 2.13
N SER A 158 26.65 -31.48 1.43
CA SER A 158 27.82 -32.31 1.77
C SER A 158 28.92 -31.56 2.51
N SER A 159 28.69 -30.30 2.86
CA SER A 159 29.64 -29.39 3.51
C SER A 159 30.03 -29.87 4.91
N ARG A 160 31.31 -29.70 5.26
CA ARG A 160 31.87 -30.08 6.58
C ARG A 160 31.43 -29.11 7.68
N GLU A 161 30.99 -27.93 7.28
CA GLU A 161 30.58 -26.81 8.12
C GLU A 161 29.39 -27.19 9.01
N TRP A 162 28.48 -28.04 8.49
CA TRP A 162 27.42 -28.68 9.26
C TRP A 162 27.90 -29.52 10.45
N GLY A 163 29.18 -29.92 10.46
CA GLY A 163 29.80 -30.62 11.59
C GLY A 163 30.07 -29.74 12.81
N TYR A 164 30.04 -28.41 12.65
CA TYR A 164 30.28 -27.45 13.74
C TYR A 164 29.00 -26.83 14.33
N VAL A 165 27.84 -27.21 13.80
CA VAL A 165 26.52 -26.75 14.23
C VAL A 165 25.93 -27.71 15.26
N SER A 166 25.03 -27.21 16.11
CA SER A 166 24.29 -28.05 17.05
C SER A 166 23.52 -29.17 16.32
N ALA A 167 23.35 -30.33 16.95
CA ALA A 167 22.56 -31.42 16.34
C ALA A 167 21.11 -31.01 16.08
N ALA A 168 20.55 -30.13 16.93
CA ALA A 168 19.19 -29.61 16.77
C ALA A 168 19.05 -28.75 15.51
N ASP A 169 19.94 -27.78 15.32
CA ASP A 169 19.93 -26.92 14.13
C ASP A 169 20.26 -27.72 12.87
N LYS A 170 21.20 -28.67 12.95
CA LYS A 170 21.51 -29.55 11.82
C LYS A 170 20.28 -30.34 11.39
N ASN A 171 19.56 -30.97 12.31
CA ASN A 171 18.35 -31.73 11.98
C ASN A 171 17.20 -30.83 11.46
N ARG A 172 17.18 -29.56 11.87
CA ARG A 172 16.17 -28.58 11.45
C ARG A 172 16.44 -28.03 10.05
N LEU A 173 17.71 -27.79 9.72
CA LEU A 173 18.13 -27.04 8.53
C LEU A 173 18.61 -27.94 7.39
N LEU A 174 19.39 -28.98 7.71
CA LEU A 174 19.98 -29.85 6.69
C LEU A 174 18.95 -30.87 6.22
N GLN A 175 18.40 -30.65 5.03
CA GLN A 175 17.66 -31.65 4.28
C GLN A 175 18.54 -32.16 3.15
N ASN A 176 19.19 -33.30 3.37
CA ASN A 176 20.04 -33.92 2.35
C ASN A 176 19.17 -34.56 1.26
N SER A 177 18.73 -33.75 0.30
CA SER A 177 17.88 -34.17 -0.80
C SER A 177 18.21 -33.35 -2.05
N ASP A 178 18.53 -34.04 -3.16
CA ASP A 178 18.80 -33.42 -4.46
C ASP A 178 17.48 -32.93 -5.09
N ASN A 179 16.97 -31.83 -4.55
CA ASN A 179 15.72 -31.20 -4.95
C ASN A 179 15.94 -29.76 -5.44
N GLY A 180 17.21 -29.37 -5.63
CA GLY A 180 17.61 -28.04 -6.05
C GLY A 180 17.61 -27.00 -4.93
N GLU A 181 17.31 -27.38 -3.68
CA GLU A 181 17.35 -26.51 -2.51
C GLU A 181 18.64 -26.68 -1.74
N PHE A 182 19.32 -25.56 -1.45
CA PHE A 182 20.60 -25.58 -0.75
C PHE A 182 20.72 -24.37 0.17
N TRP A 183 21.55 -24.52 1.20
CA TRP A 183 21.98 -23.42 2.05
C TRP A 183 23.31 -22.84 1.57
N MET A 184 23.46 -21.53 1.76
CA MET A 184 24.74 -20.84 1.62
C MET A 184 24.86 -19.74 2.67
N GLU A 185 26.09 -19.28 2.92
CA GLU A 185 26.32 -18.12 3.76
C GLU A 185 25.82 -16.85 3.08
N PHE A 186 25.22 -15.93 3.84
CA PHE A 186 24.64 -14.71 3.29
C PHE A 186 25.67 -13.81 2.57
N GLU A 187 26.92 -13.81 3.04
CA GLU A 187 28.01 -13.10 2.37
C GLU A 187 28.37 -13.72 1.02
N ASP A 188 28.26 -15.03 0.88
CA ASP A 188 28.47 -15.70 -0.41
C ASP A 188 27.27 -15.44 -1.35
N PHE A 189 26.06 -15.36 -0.81
CA PHE A 189 24.91 -14.90 -1.58
C PHE A 189 25.14 -13.51 -2.19
N LYS A 190 25.58 -12.52 -1.39
CA LYS A 190 25.87 -11.16 -1.87
C LYS A 190 26.96 -11.11 -2.95
N LYS A 191 27.94 -12.03 -2.90
CA LYS A 191 29.01 -12.12 -3.90
C LYS A 191 28.56 -12.74 -5.21
N ASN A 192 27.70 -13.75 -5.15
CA ASN A 192 27.33 -14.58 -6.30
C ASN A 192 26.07 -14.09 -7.02
N TYR A 193 25.05 -13.64 -6.28
CA TYR A 193 23.81 -13.11 -6.83
C TYR A 193 23.90 -11.61 -7.06
N ASP A 194 23.20 -11.09 -8.07
CA ASP A 194 23.21 -9.67 -8.41
C ASP A 194 21.97 -8.93 -7.90
N LYS A 195 20.82 -9.61 -7.87
CA LYS A 195 19.53 -9.05 -7.47
C LYS A 195 18.80 -9.95 -6.49
N ALA A 196 18.18 -9.32 -5.50
CA ALA A 196 17.20 -9.92 -4.61
C ALA A 196 15.87 -9.15 -4.76
N GLU A 197 14.79 -9.90 -4.94
CA GLU A 197 13.45 -9.39 -5.18
C GLU A 197 12.56 -9.87 -4.03
N ILE A 198 11.85 -8.95 -3.38
CA ILE A 198 10.92 -9.22 -2.29
C ILE A 198 9.53 -8.76 -2.72
N CYS A 199 8.54 -9.63 -2.69
CA CYS A 199 7.14 -9.29 -2.91
C CYS A 199 6.39 -9.40 -1.58
N ASN A 200 6.06 -8.24 -1.01
CA ASN A 200 5.27 -8.16 0.21
C ASN A 200 3.79 -8.38 -0.13
N MET A 201 3.22 -9.42 0.46
CA MET A 201 1.85 -9.83 0.21
C MET A 201 0.87 -8.95 1.00
N THR A 202 -0.30 -8.70 0.43
CA THR A 202 -1.42 -8.16 1.19
C THR A 202 -1.92 -9.19 2.22
N PRO A 203 -2.48 -8.74 3.36
CA PRO A 203 -3.01 -9.64 4.40
C PRO A 203 -3.97 -10.70 3.86
N ASP A 204 -4.81 -10.33 2.90
CA ASP A 204 -5.82 -11.20 2.28
C ASP A 204 -5.22 -12.40 1.52
N SER A 205 -3.94 -12.32 1.16
CA SER A 205 -3.25 -13.36 0.39
C SER A 205 -2.54 -14.41 1.26
N LEU A 206 -2.51 -14.21 2.59
CA LEU A 206 -1.82 -15.09 3.53
C LEU A 206 -2.82 -15.94 4.31
N THR A 207 -2.43 -17.16 4.68
CA THR A 207 -3.22 -17.99 5.59
C THR A 207 -3.11 -17.48 7.03
N ASP A 208 -4.16 -17.71 7.83
CA ASP A 208 -4.37 -17.23 9.21
C ASP A 208 -3.27 -17.68 10.22
N ASP A 209 -2.36 -18.58 9.79
CA ASP A 209 -1.26 -19.12 10.60
C ASP A 209 0.00 -18.25 10.63
N THR A 210 0.05 -17.15 9.86
CA THR A 210 1.21 -16.25 9.85
C THR A 210 1.23 -15.37 11.11
N LYS A 211 2.32 -15.43 11.88
CA LYS A 211 2.41 -14.75 13.19
C LYS A 211 2.42 -13.22 13.09
N ARG A 212 2.72 -12.68 11.92
CA ARG A 212 2.86 -11.25 11.63
C ARG A 212 2.34 -10.97 10.24
N HIS A 213 1.71 -9.83 10.06
CA HIS A 213 1.21 -9.37 8.76
C HIS A 213 1.70 -7.94 8.50
N TRP A 214 1.66 -7.54 7.22
CA TRP A 214 1.80 -6.14 6.84
C TRP A 214 0.47 -5.42 7.06
N GLU A 215 0.50 -4.23 7.65
CA GLU A 215 -0.67 -3.35 7.66
C GLU A 215 -0.67 -2.52 6.37
N VAL A 216 -1.76 -2.58 5.62
CA VAL A 216 -1.87 -1.98 4.27
C VAL A 216 -2.92 -0.89 4.27
N ASN A 217 -2.50 0.33 3.93
CA ASN A 217 -3.41 1.44 3.64
C ASN A 217 -3.41 1.72 2.14
N MET A 218 -4.59 1.86 1.56
CA MET A 218 -4.76 2.14 0.14
C MET A 218 -5.40 3.52 -0.02
N LEU A 219 -4.75 4.39 -0.77
CA LEU A 219 -5.21 5.74 -1.06
C LEU A 219 -5.36 5.86 -2.58
N GLU A 220 -6.53 6.29 -3.03
CA GLU A 220 -6.80 6.54 -4.45
C GLU A 220 -6.79 8.04 -4.70
N GLY A 221 -6.38 8.46 -5.90
CA GLY A 221 -6.40 9.86 -6.26
C GLY A 221 -6.18 10.07 -7.75
N ASN A 222 -6.24 11.34 -8.16
CA ASN A 222 -6.05 11.72 -9.55
C ASN A 222 -5.30 13.05 -9.68
N TRP A 223 -4.55 13.17 -10.77
CA TRP A 223 -4.01 14.44 -11.24
C TRP A 223 -4.90 14.96 -12.37
N ILE A 224 -5.49 16.13 -12.18
CA ILE A 224 -6.38 16.80 -13.14
C ILE A 224 -5.73 18.09 -13.60
N ARG A 225 -5.70 18.33 -14.91
CA ARG A 225 -5.06 19.51 -15.47
C ARG A 225 -5.76 20.78 -15.01
N GLY A 226 -4.97 21.72 -14.50
CA GLY A 226 -5.46 23.01 -14.02
C GLY A 226 -6.03 22.98 -12.60
N SER A 227 -6.06 21.81 -11.96
CA SER A 227 -6.44 21.65 -10.55
C SER A 227 -5.32 20.92 -9.80
N THR A 228 -5.31 19.59 -9.79
CA THR A 228 -4.42 18.77 -8.97
C THR A 228 -3.12 18.33 -9.65
N ALA A 229 -2.97 18.56 -10.96
CA ALA A 229 -1.74 18.19 -11.70
C ALA A 229 -0.61 19.22 -11.52
N GLY A 230 -0.07 19.31 -10.31
CA GLY A 230 0.91 20.34 -9.90
C GLY A 230 2.36 20.07 -10.29
N GLY A 231 2.71 18.82 -10.61
CA GLY A 231 4.07 18.40 -10.97
C GLY A 231 5.02 18.32 -9.77
N CYS A 232 6.29 17.97 -10.00
CA CYS A 232 7.27 17.72 -8.94
C CYS A 232 7.74 18.99 -8.23
N ARG A 233 8.54 18.81 -7.17
CA ARG A 233 9.08 19.88 -6.30
C ARG A 233 9.81 21.01 -7.05
N ASN A 234 10.35 20.73 -8.24
CA ASN A 234 11.00 21.73 -9.11
C ASN A 234 10.02 22.82 -9.57
N PHE A 235 8.73 22.53 -9.58
CA PHE A 235 7.64 23.45 -9.94
C PHE A 235 6.94 23.96 -8.68
N ILE A 236 7.67 24.68 -7.82
CA ILE A 236 7.19 25.12 -6.49
C ILE A 236 5.86 25.89 -6.52
N ASP A 237 5.59 26.59 -7.62
CA ASP A 237 4.39 27.42 -7.76
C ASP A 237 3.11 26.60 -7.93
N THR A 238 3.23 25.37 -8.44
CA THR A 238 2.12 24.44 -8.69
C THR A 238 2.20 23.18 -7.83
N PHE A 239 3.36 22.84 -7.27
CA PHE A 239 3.57 21.63 -6.48
C PHE A 239 2.56 21.43 -5.34
N TRP A 240 2.16 22.51 -4.68
CA TRP A 240 1.24 22.46 -3.54
C TRP A 240 -0.19 22.05 -3.93
N THR A 241 -0.56 22.13 -5.21
CA THR A 241 -1.90 21.74 -5.67
C THR A 241 -2.05 20.23 -5.88
N ASN A 242 -0.95 19.47 -5.86
CA ASN A 242 -1.04 18.01 -5.90
C ASN A 242 -1.85 17.48 -4.70
N PRO A 243 -2.50 16.31 -4.82
CA PRO A 243 -3.18 15.67 -3.70
C PRO A 243 -2.22 15.49 -2.52
N GLN A 244 -2.73 15.62 -1.30
CA GLN A 244 -1.95 15.54 -0.07
C GLN A 244 -2.61 14.55 0.89
N PHE A 245 -1.80 13.70 1.51
CA PHE A 245 -2.27 12.69 2.44
C PHE A 245 -1.50 12.80 3.76
N LYS A 246 -2.23 12.84 4.87
CA LYS A 246 -1.63 12.81 6.20
C LYS A 246 -1.29 11.37 6.55
N LEU A 247 -0.10 11.14 7.08
CA LEU A 247 0.36 9.83 7.55
C LEU A 247 0.89 10.00 8.97
N GLU A 248 0.32 9.28 9.93
CA GLU A 248 0.76 9.28 11.32
C GLU A 248 1.42 7.95 11.68
N LEU A 249 2.68 8.04 12.10
CA LEU A 249 3.48 6.93 12.60
C LEU A 249 3.53 7.03 14.13
N GLU A 250 2.78 6.16 14.82
CA GLU A 250 2.67 6.19 16.29
C GLU A 250 3.85 5.48 16.98
N ASP A 251 4.36 4.42 16.36
CA ASP A 251 5.35 3.54 16.95
C ASP A 251 6.71 3.65 16.23
N ALA A 252 7.77 3.85 17.00
CA ALA A 252 9.14 3.72 16.52
C ALA A 252 9.55 2.26 16.58
N ASP A 253 10.37 1.82 15.63
CA ASP A 253 11.09 0.56 15.77
C ASP A 253 12.39 0.71 16.59
N ASP A 254 12.89 1.94 16.83
CA ASP A 254 13.99 2.28 17.74
C ASP A 254 13.94 3.78 18.16
N ASP A 255 14.59 4.14 19.28
CA ASP A 255 14.59 5.46 19.96
C ASP A 255 14.99 6.67 19.06
N ASP A 256 14.06 7.24 18.29
CA ASP A 256 14.29 8.44 17.48
C ASP A 256 13.29 9.59 17.77
N ASP A 257 13.76 10.82 17.57
CA ASP A 257 13.07 12.09 17.82
C ASP A 257 11.78 12.28 16.99
N VAL A 258 10.72 12.78 17.64
CA VAL A 258 9.37 12.98 17.06
C VAL A 258 9.39 14.00 15.91
N CYS A 259 8.81 13.64 14.76
CA CYS A 259 8.59 14.55 13.64
C CYS A 259 7.15 15.09 13.64
N SER A 260 6.94 16.40 13.52
CA SER A 260 5.60 17.00 13.49
C SER A 260 5.30 17.65 12.14
N ALA A 261 4.23 17.20 11.48
CA ALA A 261 3.53 17.95 10.43
C ALA A 261 2.58 18.97 11.07
N PRO A 262 2.17 20.04 10.35
CA PRO A 262 1.21 21.02 10.86
C PRO A 262 -0.12 20.35 11.23
N ASP A 263 -0.65 20.71 12.40
CA ASP A 263 -1.85 20.07 12.98
C ASP A 263 -3.18 20.73 12.58
N ASP A 264 -3.17 21.94 12.00
CA ASP A 264 -4.36 22.81 11.93
C ASP A 264 -4.77 23.27 10.51
N GLN A 265 -4.28 22.66 9.43
CA GLN A 265 -4.66 23.05 8.05
C GLN A 265 -5.13 21.86 7.21
N ASP A 266 -6.31 21.99 6.60
CA ASP A 266 -6.93 21.00 5.71
C ASP A 266 -6.11 20.72 4.44
N GLN A 267 -5.23 21.64 4.01
CA GLN A 267 -4.26 21.39 2.92
C GLN A 267 -3.06 22.31 3.09
N ALA A 268 -1.85 21.78 2.97
CA ALA A 268 -0.63 22.58 3.10
C ALA A 268 -0.45 23.50 1.88
N GLY A 269 -0.33 24.80 2.14
CA GLY A 269 -0.18 25.81 1.10
C GLY A 269 1.23 25.90 0.51
N LYS A 270 1.36 26.72 -0.52
CA LYS A 270 2.62 26.98 -1.25
C LYS A 270 3.80 27.36 -0.36
N ASP A 271 3.58 28.23 0.62
CA ASP A 271 4.65 28.72 1.49
C ASP A 271 5.15 27.65 2.46
N PHE A 272 4.28 26.73 2.92
CA PHE A 272 4.70 25.58 3.72
C PHE A 272 5.82 24.83 3.01
N PHE A 273 5.59 24.44 1.76
CA PHE A 273 6.58 23.69 1.02
C PHE A 273 7.87 24.50 0.78
N ARG A 274 7.79 25.81 0.50
CA ARG A 274 8.99 26.63 0.32
C ARG A 274 9.96 26.60 1.49
N TYR A 275 9.44 26.55 2.71
CA TYR A 275 10.26 26.59 3.92
C TYR A 275 10.49 25.21 4.56
N HIS A 276 9.79 24.16 4.12
CA HIS A 276 9.92 22.80 4.65
C HIS A 276 10.52 21.84 3.60
N PRO A 277 11.75 21.35 3.82
CA PRO A 277 12.33 20.32 2.96
C PRO A 277 11.68 18.95 3.19
N SER A 278 11.65 18.13 2.15
CA SER A 278 11.17 16.75 2.24
C SER A 278 12.06 15.92 3.17
N LYS A 279 11.46 15.25 4.16
CA LYS A 279 12.14 14.29 5.05
C LYS A 279 12.53 13.00 4.31
N ALA A 280 11.67 12.56 3.40
CA ALA A 280 11.87 11.44 2.50
C ALA A 280 11.25 11.75 1.13
N ARG A 281 11.77 11.12 0.08
CA ARG A 281 11.27 11.22 -1.29
C ARG A 281 11.75 10.03 -2.11
N SER A 282 11.02 9.71 -3.18
CA SER A 282 11.50 8.77 -4.18
C SER A 282 12.82 9.24 -4.80
N ARG A 283 13.73 8.30 -5.07
CA ARG A 283 15.07 8.55 -5.61
C ARG A 283 15.01 9.07 -7.04
N THR A 284 14.11 8.51 -7.85
CA THR A 284 14.02 8.82 -9.29
C THR A 284 12.57 8.80 -9.76
N TYR A 285 12.21 9.76 -10.62
CA TYR A 285 10.99 9.66 -11.43
C TYR A 285 11.26 8.75 -12.61
N VAL A 286 10.59 7.60 -12.66
CA VAL A 286 10.74 6.61 -13.74
C VAL A 286 9.37 6.37 -14.37
N ASN A 287 9.33 6.20 -15.68
CA ASN A 287 8.12 5.84 -16.40
C ASN A 287 7.88 4.32 -16.31
N MET A 288 7.50 3.85 -15.12
CA MET A 288 7.11 2.48 -14.85
C MET A 288 5.69 2.45 -14.27
N ARG A 289 5.03 1.28 -14.33
CA ARG A 289 3.68 1.08 -13.79
C ARG A 289 3.61 1.35 -12.29
N GLU A 290 4.67 1.04 -11.56
CA GLU A 290 4.78 1.23 -10.12
C GLU A 290 6.17 1.77 -9.75
N ILE A 291 6.21 2.58 -8.70
CA ILE A 291 7.44 2.98 -8.00
C ILE A 291 7.22 2.69 -6.52
N SER A 292 7.96 1.73 -5.98
CA SER A 292 7.94 1.35 -4.57
C SER A 292 9.27 1.71 -3.93
N GLU A 293 9.23 2.27 -2.72
CA GLU A 293 10.42 2.54 -1.92
C GLU A 293 10.17 2.27 -0.44
N ARG A 294 11.21 1.77 0.23
CA ARG A 294 11.22 1.54 1.68
C ARG A 294 11.80 2.76 2.39
N PHE A 295 11.07 3.25 3.39
CA PHE A 295 11.50 4.33 4.26
C PHE A 295 11.55 3.87 5.72
N THR A 296 12.52 4.40 6.45
CA THR A 296 12.56 4.35 7.92
C THR A 296 12.47 5.79 8.39
N LEU A 297 11.39 6.11 9.11
CA LEU A 297 11.07 7.44 9.58
C LEU A 297 10.78 7.35 11.08
N PRO A 298 11.19 8.36 11.88
CA PRO A 298 10.82 8.39 13.28
C PRO A 298 9.30 8.51 13.46
N PRO A 299 8.77 8.25 14.66
CA PRO A 299 7.37 8.49 14.97
C PRO A 299 7.02 9.95 14.72
N GLY A 300 5.83 10.18 14.18
CA GLY A 300 5.43 11.51 13.82
C GLY A 300 4.34 11.59 12.78
N LYS A 301 3.96 12.84 12.50
CA LYS A 301 3.01 13.19 11.45
C LYS A 301 3.78 13.60 10.21
N TYR A 302 3.40 13.02 9.09
CA TYR A 302 4.01 13.20 7.78
C TYR A 302 2.94 13.62 6.77
N LEU A 303 3.40 14.35 5.75
CA LEU A 303 2.58 14.73 4.61
C LEU A 303 3.12 14.05 3.36
N LEU A 304 2.35 13.13 2.81
CA LEU A 304 2.65 12.44 1.57
C LEU A 304 2.05 13.22 0.40
N VAL A 305 2.87 13.52 -0.61
CA VAL A 305 2.47 14.30 -1.79
C VAL A 305 2.83 13.52 -3.05
N PRO A 306 1.92 12.70 -3.62
CA PRO A 306 2.12 12.06 -4.91
C PRO A 306 2.16 13.08 -6.04
N THR A 307 3.15 12.97 -6.91
CA THR A 307 3.33 13.90 -8.03
C THR A 307 3.77 13.19 -9.29
N THR A 308 3.39 13.72 -10.45
CA THR A 308 4.07 13.47 -11.71
C THR A 308 5.31 14.35 -11.83
N PHE A 309 6.23 14.03 -12.76
CA PHE A 309 7.44 14.83 -12.93
C PHE A 309 7.11 16.25 -13.43
N GLN A 310 6.34 16.36 -14.51
CA GLN A 310 5.90 17.63 -15.10
C GLN A 310 4.48 17.99 -14.65
N PRO A 311 4.15 19.28 -14.49
CA PRO A 311 2.78 19.70 -14.24
C PRO A 311 1.87 19.40 -15.44
N HIS A 312 0.56 19.43 -15.20
CA HIS A 312 -0.50 19.27 -16.22
C HIS A 312 -0.61 17.88 -16.85
N HIS A 313 0.10 16.88 -16.32
CA HIS A 313 -0.09 15.49 -16.69
C HIS A 313 -1.26 14.89 -15.91
N GLU A 314 -2.21 14.31 -16.65
CA GLU A 314 -3.42 13.72 -16.07
C GLU A 314 -3.26 12.22 -15.96
N ALA A 315 -3.59 11.67 -14.78
CA ALA A 315 -3.66 10.25 -14.54
C ALA A 315 -4.35 9.97 -13.21
N ASP A 316 -4.97 8.80 -13.10
CA ASP A 316 -5.40 8.22 -11.83
C ASP A 316 -4.21 7.48 -11.20
N PHE A 317 -4.15 7.45 -9.87
CA PHE A 317 -3.12 6.74 -9.13
C PHE A 317 -3.67 6.04 -7.90
N ILE A 318 -2.94 5.04 -7.44
CA ILE A 318 -3.18 4.35 -6.19
C ILE A 318 -1.86 4.34 -5.42
N ILE A 319 -1.90 4.71 -4.14
CA ILE A 319 -0.79 4.58 -3.21
C ILE A 319 -1.12 3.43 -2.26
N ARG A 320 -0.18 2.50 -2.11
CA ARG A 320 -0.27 1.42 -1.13
C ARG A 320 0.84 1.60 -0.10
N ILE A 321 0.48 1.80 1.16
CA ILE A 321 1.42 1.98 2.26
C ILE A 321 1.45 0.69 3.06
N PHE A 322 2.59 -0.01 3.01
CA PHE A 322 2.87 -1.21 3.79
C PHE A 322 3.65 -0.82 5.03
N SER A 323 3.15 -1.21 6.20
CA SER A 323 3.72 -0.84 7.49
C SER A 323 3.84 -2.07 8.40
N GLU A 324 4.89 -2.11 9.23
CA GLU A 324 5.11 -3.25 10.16
C GLU A 324 4.14 -3.24 11.35
N ARG A 325 3.55 -2.08 11.64
CA ARG A 325 2.56 -1.83 12.68
C ARG A 325 1.47 -0.93 12.13
N ARG A 326 0.32 -0.91 12.79
CA ARG A 326 -0.78 -0.03 12.38
C ARG A 326 -0.32 1.43 12.43
N PRO A 327 -0.40 2.18 11.32
CA PRO A 327 -0.26 3.62 11.39
C PRO A 327 -1.47 4.17 12.14
N GLY A 328 -1.28 5.26 12.89
CA GLY A 328 -2.35 5.85 13.69
C GLY A 328 -3.46 6.46 12.84
N LEU A 329 -3.07 7.06 11.71
CA LEU A 329 -3.99 7.78 10.82
C LEU A 329 -3.42 7.85 9.39
N CYS A 330 -4.26 7.59 8.40
CA CYS A 330 -3.95 7.84 7.00
C CYS A 330 -5.17 8.41 6.27
N GLU A 331 -5.16 9.72 6.02
CA GLU A 331 -6.34 10.46 5.53
C GLU A 331 -5.99 11.42 4.39
N GLU A 332 -6.94 11.59 3.46
CA GLU A 332 -6.85 12.58 2.39
C GLU A 332 -7.15 13.99 2.93
N MET A 333 -6.24 14.91 2.66
CA MET A 333 -6.33 16.31 3.04
C MET A 333 -7.15 17.09 2.00
N GLY A 334 -8.02 18.00 2.45
CA GLY A 334 -8.80 18.88 1.56
C GLY A 334 -10.14 18.31 1.09
N SER A 335 -10.63 17.23 1.72
CA SER A 335 -11.93 16.61 1.42
C SER A 335 -13.12 17.27 2.15
N ASN A 336 -12.85 18.18 3.10
CA ASN A 336 -13.89 18.94 3.78
C ASN A 336 -14.54 19.95 2.82
N VAL A 337 -15.79 19.68 2.44
CA VAL A 337 -16.61 20.60 1.65
C VAL A 337 -17.26 21.60 2.60
N ASP A 338 -16.64 22.78 2.72
CA ASP A 338 -17.20 23.90 3.47
C ASP A 338 -17.60 25.04 2.53
N ALA A 339 -18.68 25.74 2.88
CA ALA A 339 -19.18 26.89 2.15
C ALA A 339 -19.60 27.96 3.17
N ASP A 340 -18.64 28.81 3.55
CA ASP A 340 -18.91 30.00 4.34
C ASP A 340 -19.52 31.08 3.44
N LEU A 341 -20.79 30.89 3.10
CA LEU A 341 -21.61 31.90 2.44
C LEU A 341 -22.22 32.79 3.52
N PRO A 342 -22.20 34.13 3.33
CA PRO A 342 -22.88 35.01 4.27
C PRO A 342 -24.36 34.62 4.33
N ASP A 343 -24.90 34.54 5.54
CA ASP A 343 -26.34 34.35 5.72
C ASP A 343 -27.09 35.43 4.93
N PRO A 344 -28.07 35.05 4.10
CA PRO A 344 -28.86 36.04 3.38
C PRO A 344 -29.49 36.99 4.40
N PRO A 345 -29.48 38.30 4.13
CA PRO A 345 -30.14 39.25 5.02
C PRO A 345 -31.60 38.84 5.19
N MET A 346 -32.12 38.95 6.42
CA MET A 346 -33.55 38.75 6.63
C MET A 346 -34.34 39.71 5.75
N PRO A 347 -35.50 39.30 5.20
CA PRO A 347 -36.33 40.18 4.41
C PRO A 347 -36.68 41.46 5.17
N SER A 348 -36.61 42.59 4.49
CA SER A 348 -37.08 43.88 4.99
C SER A 348 -38.55 43.78 5.40
N GLU A 349 -38.93 44.41 6.51
CA GLU A 349 -40.35 44.49 6.91
C GLU A 349 -41.17 45.22 5.82
N PRO A 350 -42.47 44.89 5.63
CA PRO A 350 -43.32 45.48 4.58
C PRO A 350 -43.29 47.02 4.47
N ASP A 351 -43.09 47.69 5.60
CA ASP A 351 -43.08 49.15 5.69
C ASP A 351 -41.72 49.77 5.30
N GLU A 352 -40.66 48.96 5.29
CA GLU A 352 -39.28 49.35 5.00
C GLU A 352 -38.81 48.86 3.60
N GLU A 353 -39.66 48.13 2.88
CA GLU A 353 -39.35 47.65 1.53
C GLU A 353 -39.15 48.80 0.53
N THR A 354 -38.08 48.68 -0.24
CA THR A 354 -37.82 49.45 -1.46
C THR A 354 -38.90 49.19 -2.52
N ASP A 355 -39.02 50.09 -3.49
CA ASP A 355 -39.96 49.92 -4.60
C ASP A 355 -39.65 48.67 -5.46
N GLU A 356 -38.39 48.25 -5.51
CA GLU A 356 -37.94 47.02 -6.18
C GLU A 356 -38.39 45.76 -5.43
N GLU A 357 -38.22 45.72 -4.09
CA GLU A 357 -38.70 44.62 -3.24
C GLU A 357 -40.23 44.50 -3.29
N LYS A 358 -40.97 45.62 -3.29
CA LYS A 358 -42.43 45.64 -3.51
C LYS A 358 -42.82 45.10 -4.87
N GLY A 359 -42.05 45.42 -5.91
CA GLY A 359 -42.23 44.87 -7.26
C GLY A 359 -42.04 43.36 -7.29
N LEU A 360 -40.97 42.87 -6.65
CA LEU A 360 -40.68 41.44 -6.51
C LEU A 360 -41.76 40.71 -5.69
N ARG A 361 -42.24 41.28 -4.59
CA ARG A 361 -43.32 40.72 -3.79
C ARG A 361 -44.61 40.58 -4.59
N ARG A 362 -45.00 41.61 -5.35
CA ARG A 362 -46.18 41.54 -6.24
C ARG A 362 -46.05 40.47 -7.31
N LEU A 363 -44.86 40.34 -7.91
CA LEU A 363 -44.59 39.30 -8.88
C LEU A 363 -44.65 37.91 -8.22
N PHE A 364 -44.08 37.77 -7.03
CA PHE A 364 -44.12 36.55 -6.24
C PHE A 364 -45.56 36.16 -5.89
N GLU A 365 -46.38 37.07 -5.37
CA GLU A 365 -47.80 36.82 -5.06
C GLU A 365 -48.61 36.42 -6.30
N ALA A 366 -48.33 37.04 -7.45
CA ALA A 366 -48.99 36.70 -8.71
C ALA A 366 -48.62 35.29 -9.22
N LEU A 367 -47.43 34.79 -8.86
CA LEU A 367 -46.90 33.50 -9.31
C LEU A 367 -47.07 32.38 -8.29
N ALA A 368 -47.13 32.70 -6.99
CA ALA A 368 -47.04 31.73 -5.89
C ALA A 368 -48.27 30.80 -5.77
N GLY A 369 -49.36 31.09 -6.47
CA GLY A 369 -50.58 30.28 -6.46
C GLY A 369 -51.35 30.36 -5.13
N ASP A 370 -52.66 30.13 -5.18
CA ASP A 370 -53.52 30.24 -3.99
C ASP A 370 -53.18 29.17 -2.95
N VAL A 371 -52.74 29.61 -1.76
CA VAL A 371 -52.55 28.74 -0.60
C VAL A 371 -53.94 28.31 -0.12
N ARG A 372 -54.38 27.11 -0.52
CA ARG A 372 -55.57 26.48 0.05
C ARG A 372 -55.39 26.33 1.55
N LYS A 373 -56.01 27.23 2.32
CA LYS A 373 -56.16 27.08 3.77
C LYS A 373 -56.98 25.81 4.02
N HIS A 374 -56.33 24.74 4.48
CA HIS A 374 -57.04 23.65 5.13
C HIS A 374 -57.54 24.17 6.49
N GLU A 375 -58.78 24.64 6.53
CA GLU A 375 -59.53 24.79 7.77
C GLU A 375 -59.68 23.40 8.41
N ARG A 376 -59.43 23.35 9.72
CA ARG A 376 -59.50 22.14 10.56
C ARG A 376 -60.93 21.66 10.74
#